data_AF-A0A139QAN0-F1
#
_entry.id   AF-A0A139QAN0-F1
#
_cell.length_a   1.000
_cell.length_b   1.000
_cell.length_c   1.000
_cell.angle_alpha   90.00
_cell.angle_beta   90.00
_cell.angle_gamma   90.00
#
_symmetry.space_group_name_H-M   'P 1'
#
loop_
_entity.id
_entity.type
_entity.pdbx_description
1 polymer ?
#
loop_
_entity_poly.entity_id
_entity_poly.type
_entity_poly.pdbx_seq_one_letter_code
_entity_poly.pdbx_strand_id
1 'polypeptide(L)'
;MESIFLKLAQYPIVETERLLLRPVTLDDAEAMFEYASDKDNTRYTFPTNQSLEETKNNIAQFYLVNPLGRWGIELKCNGKFIGTIDLHKIDSVLKKAAIGYIINK
;
A
#
# COMPACT_ATOMS: atom_id res chain seq x y z
N MET A 1 -25.67 -7.81 6.76
CA MET A 1 -24.53 -7.93 5.83
C MET A 1 -23.28 -7.76 6.66
N GLU A 2 -22.32 -8.66 6.53
CA GLU A 2 -21.07 -8.60 7.30
C GLU A 2 -20.28 -7.32 6.97
N SER A 3 -19.65 -6.72 7.98
CA SER A 3 -18.88 -5.48 7.83
C SER A 3 -17.70 -5.70 6.87
N ILE A 4 -17.50 -4.77 5.93
CA ILE A 4 -16.34 -4.80 5.02
C ILE A 4 -15.02 -4.80 5.78
N PHE A 5 -14.95 -4.12 6.93
CA PHE A 5 -13.76 -4.08 7.76
C PHE A 5 -13.42 -5.44 8.37
N LEU A 6 -14.42 -6.27 8.70
CA LEU A 6 -14.19 -7.64 9.17
C LEU A 6 -13.60 -8.50 8.05
N LYS A 7 -14.09 -8.35 6.82
CA LYS A 7 -13.52 -9.05 5.66
C LYS A 7 -12.10 -8.61 5.38
N LEU A 8 -11.81 -7.31 5.40
CA LEU A 8 -10.45 -6.81 5.21
C LEU A 8 -9.49 -7.32 6.30
N ALA A 9 -9.96 -7.47 7.54
CA ALA A 9 -9.18 -8.06 8.63
C ALA A 9 -8.97 -9.57 8.47
N GLN A 10 -9.95 -10.29 7.89
CA GLN A 10 -9.88 -11.73 7.65
C GLN A 10 -8.97 -12.08 6.45
N TYR A 11 -8.92 -11.20 5.44
CA TYR A 11 -8.11 -11.37 4.23
C TYR A 11 -7.03 -10.28 4.13
N PRO A 12 -6.10 -10.18 5.11
CA PRO A 12 -5.05 -9.18 5.09
C PRO A 12 -3.97 -9.49 4.05
N ILE A 13 -3.92 -10.74 3.57
CA ILE A 13 -3.01 -11.22 2.55
C ILE A 13 -3.83 -11.69 1.35
N VAL A 14 -3.44 -11.25 0.16
CA VAL A 14 -4.04 -11.68 -1.11
C VAL A 14 -2.93 -12.19 -2.02
N GLU A 15 -3.03 -13.45 -2.41
CA GLU A 15 -2.09 -14.08 -3.33
C GLU A 15 -2.63 -14.13 -4.76
N THR A 16 -1.73 -13.92 -5.71
CA THR A 16 -1.98 -14.12 -7.13
C THR A 16 -0.88 -15.04 -7.70
N GLU A 17 -0.92 -15.26 -9.02
CA GLU A 17 0.13 -16.01 -9.71
C GLU A 17 1.53 -15.39 -9.54
N ARG A 18 1.63 -14.06 -9.62
CA ARG A 18 2.92 -13.34 -9.63
C ARG A 18 3.17 -12.46 -8.42
N LEU A 19 2.10 -12.05 -7.74
CA LEU A 19 2.13 -11.03 -6.68
C LEU A 19 1.60 -11.57 -5.35
N LEU A 20 2.20 -11.08 -4.27
CA LEU A 20 1.72 -11.18 -2.91
C LEU A 20 1.34 -9.76 -2.45
N LEU A 21 0.06 -9.53 -2.18
CA LEU A 21 -0.40 -8.33 -1.49
C LEU A 21 -0.39 -8.63 0.00
N ARG A 22 0.39 -7.89 0.77
CA ARG A 22 0.56 -8.10 2.21
C ARG A 22 0.56 -6.78 2.99
N PRO A 23 0.33 -6.80 4.31
CA PRO A 23 0.50 -5.61 5.13
C PRO A 23 1.89 -4.99 4.95
N VAL A 24 1.93 -3.66 4.89
CA VAL A 24 3.20 -2.90 4.87
C VAL A 24 3.80 -2.92 6.27
N THR A 25 5.13 -3.00 6.32
CA THR A 25 5.93 -2.99 7.54
C THR A 25 6.99 -1.87 7.46
N LEU A 26 7.65 -1.55 8.57
CA LEU A 26 8.74 -0.57 8.55
C LEU A 26 9.98 -1.05 7.77
N ASP A 27 10.14 -2.36 7.61
CA ASP A 27 11.24 -2.94 6.84
C ASP A 27 11.10 -2.64 5.33
N ASP A 28 9.90 -2.29 4.87
CA ASP A 28 9.63 -1.89 3.49
C ASP A 28 10.10 -0.45 3.18
N ALA A 29 10.61 0.30 4.17
CA ALA A 29 10.92 1.72 4.01
C ALA A 29 11.94 2.01 2.91
N GLU A 30 12.99 1.20 2.76
CA GLU A 30 14.01 1.40 1.73
C GLU A 30 13.42 1.20 0.34
N ALA A 31 12.74 0.07 0.11
CA ALA A 31 12.09 -0.22 -1.16
C ALA A 31 10.95 0.76 -1.49
N MET A 32 10.22 1.24 -0.47
CA MET A 32 9.21 2.28 -0.64
C MET A 32 9.83 3.61 -1.04
N PHE A 33 10.96 3.97 -0.43
CA PHE A 33 11.67 5.20 -0.75
C PHE A 33 12.21 5.20 -2.19
N GLU A 34 12.62 4.04 -2.72
CA GLU A 34 13.06 3.92 -4.12
C GLU A 34 12.05 4.53 -5.10
N TYR A 35 10.75 4.24 -4.95
CA TYR A 35 9.73 4.82 -5.82
C TYR A 35 9.15 6.13 -5.30
N ALA A 36 9.08 6.32 -3.98
CA ALA A 36 8.49 7.52 -3.38
C ALA A 36 9.39 8.76 -3.50
N SER A 37 10.68 8.58 -3.77
CA SER A 37 11.63 9.68 -4.04
C SER A 37 11.75 10.05 -5.52
N ASP A 38 11.15 9.27 -6.42
CA ASP A 38 11.12 9.56 -7.84
C ASP A 38 9.93 10.48 -8.19
N LYS A 39 10.25 11.69 -8.66
CA LYS A 39 9.26 12.71 -9.05
C LYS A 39 8.33 12.23 -10.17
N ASP A 40 8.81 11.35 -11.06
CA ASP A 40 7.96 10.81 -12.14
C ASP A 40 6.91 9.85 -11.56
N ASN A 41 7.29 9.03 -10.58
CA ASN A 41 6.38 8.12 -9.89
C ASN A 41 5.37 8.87 -9.02
N THR A 42 5.77 9.96 -8.37
CA THR A 42 4.90 10.68 -7.43
C THR A 42 4.09 11.81 -8.06
N ARG A 43 4.33 12.15 -9.34
CA ARG A 43 3.78 13.32 -10.04
C ARG A 43 2.27 13.53 -9.87
N TYR A 44 1.50 12.44 -9.78
CA TYR A 44 0.03 12.46 -9.72
C TYR A 44 -0.54 11.89 -8.43
N THR A 45 0.29 11.49 -7.48
CA THR A 45 -0.13 10.69 -6.32
C THR A 45 0.08 11.44 -5.01
N PHE A 46 1.32 11.78 -4.65
CA PHE A 46 1.67 12.42 -3.39
C PHE A 46 2.97 13.24 -3.51
N PRO A 47 3.30 14.11 -2.54
CA PRO A 47 4.57 14.83 -2.54
C PRO A 47 5.76 13.87 -2.57
N THR A 48 6.76 14.15 -3.41
CA THR A 48 7.98 13.32 -3.47
C THR A 48 8.67 13.31 -2.11
N ASN A 49 8.91 12.13 -1.55
CA ASN A 49 9.61 12.00 -0.28
C ASN A 49 11.07 12.47 -0.46
N GLN A 50 11.57 13.26 0.49
CA GLN A 50 12.92 13.81 0.47
C GLN A 50 13.92 13.00 1.28
N SER A 51 13.45 12.08 2.13
CA SER A 51 14.32 11.23 2.95
C SER A 51 13.71 9.88 3.30
N LEU A 52 14.56 8.94 3.71
CA LEU A 52 14.13 7.66 4.26
C LEU A 52 13.30 7.84 5.55
N GLU A 53 13.67 8.79 6.41
CA GLU A 53 12.92 9.07 7.64
C GLU A 53 11.51 9.61 7.35
N GLU A 54 11.36 10.48 6.35
CA GLU A 54 10.04 10.90 5.88
C GLU A 54 9.21 9.71 5.37
N THR A 55 9.85 8.77 4.67
CA THR A 55 9.19 7.55 4.20
C THR A 55 8.74 6.66 5.35
N LYS A 56 9.58 6.47 6.38
CA LYS A 56 9.21 5.73 7.60
C LYS A 56 8.02 6.38 8.32
N ASN A 57 8.01 7.72 8.41
CA ASN A 57 6.89 8.46 8.98
C ASN A 57 5.61 8.24 8.16
N ASN A 58 5.70 8.28 6.83
CA ASN A 58 4.57 8.00 5.95
C ASN A 58 4.07 6.55 6.10
N ILE A 59 4.97 5.57 6.24
CA ILE A 59 4.59 4.18 6.54
C ILE A 59 3.78 4.11 7.84
N ALA A 60 4.31 4.69 8.92
CA ALA A 60 3.64 4.70 10.21
C ALA A 60 2.26 5.36 10.12
N GLN A 61 2.20 6.57 9.58
CA GLN A 61 0.98 7.39 9.56
C GLN A 61 -0.10 6.81 8.65
N PHE A 62 0.27 6.30 7.47
CA PHE A 62 -0.71 5.87 6.48
C PHE A 62 -1.00 4.38 6.55
N TYR A 63 -0.01 3.53 6.78
CA TYR A 63 -0.20 2.08 6.66
C TYR A 63 -0.36 1.40 8.02
N LEU A 64 0.37 1.83 9.05
CA LEU A 64 0.31 1.16 10.36
C LEU A 64 -0.85 1.64 11.23
N VAL A 65 -1.22 2.92 11.16
CA VAL A 65 -2.38 3.45 11.89
C VAL A 65 -3.70 2.89 11.34
N ASN A 66 -3.79 2.68 10.01
CA ASN A 66 -4.98 2.18 9.32
C ASN A 66 -4.62 1.10 8.29
N PRO A 67 -4.26 -0.12 8.72
CA PRO A 67 -3.75 -1.18 7.84
C PRO A 67 -4.83 -1.85 7.00
N LEU A 68 -6.09 -1.79 7.43
CA LEU A 68 -7.18 -2.45 6.73
C LEU A 68 -7.38 -1.84 5.35
N GLY A 69 -7.33 -2.69 4.32
CA GLY A 69 -7.49 -2.25 2.94
C GLY A 69 -6.24 -1.60 2.35
N ARG A 70 -5.07 -1.73 2.97
CA ARG A 70 -3.81 -1.17 2.46
C ARG A 70 -2.73 -2.24 2.42
N TRP A 71 -2.08 -2.38 1.28
CA TRP A 71 -1.12 -3.43 1.04
C TRP A 71 0.14 -2.92 0.37
N GLY A 72 1.24 -3.56 0.71
CA GLY A 72 2.43 -3.62 -0.11
C GLY A 72 2.24 -4.64 -1.22
N ILE A 73 2.83 -4.37 -2.38
CA ILE A 73 2.86 -5.26 -3.53
C ILE A 73 4.24 -5.90 -3.59
N GLU A 74 4.31 -7.21 -3.45
CA GLU A 74 5.55 -7.97 -3.50
C GLU A 74 5.56 -8.94 -4.70
N LEU A 75 6.69 -9.03 -5.40
CA LEU A 75 6.91 -10.03 -6.45
C LEU A 75 7.25 -11.39 -5.83
N LYS A 76 6.45 -12.42 -6.12
CA LYS A 76 6.68 -13.77 -5.57
C LYS A 76 7.97 -14.42 -6.04
N CYS A 77 8.51 -14.03 -7.20
CA CYS A 77 9.71 -14.65 -7.76
C CYS A 77 11.00 -14.30 -7.00
N ASN A 78 11.03 -13.15 -6.31
CA ASN A 78 12.25 -12.66 -5.66
C ASN A 78 12.00 -11.92 -4.33
N GLY A 79 10.75 -11.84 -3.87
CA GLY A 79 10.37 -11.14 -2.64
C GLY A 79 10.52 -9.62 -2.73
N LYS A 80 10.72 -9.05 -3.93
CA LYS A 80 10.93 -7.59 -4.08
C LYS A 80 9.61 -6.86 -3.82
N PHE A 81 9.64 -5.90 -2.89
CA PHE A 81 8.58 -4.91 -2.72
C PHE A 81 8.63 -3.92 -3.88
N ILE A 82 7.54 -3.83 -4.64
CA ILE A 82 7.48 -3.05 -5.89
C ILE A 82 6.42 -1.95 -5.86
N GLY A 83 5.77 -1.69 -4.73
CA GLY A 83 4.75 -0.66 -4.69
C GLY A 83 3.71 -0.88 -3.61
N THR A 84 2.67 -0.07 -3.63
CA THR A 84 1.54 -0.18 -2.71
C THR A 84 0.22 -0.09 -3.47
N ILE A 85 -0.80 -0.71 -2.91
CA ILE A 85 -2.18 -0.65 -3.37
C ILE A 85 -3.10 -0.48 -2.17
N ASP A 86 -4.13 0.34 -2.30
CA ASP A 86 -5.07 0.61 -1.22
C ASP A 86 -6.51 0.77 -1.71
N LEU A 87 -7.44 0.41 -0.83
CA LEU A 87 -8.86 0.73 -0.90
C LEU A 87 -9.14 1.91 0.03
N HIS A 88 -9.62 3.01 -0.54
CA HIS A 88 -10.00 4.20 0.21
C HIS A 88 -11.39 4.71 -0.20
N LYS A 89 -11.90 5.72 0.54
CA LYS A 89 -13.23 6.32 0.34
C LYS A 89 -14.33 5.25 0.30
N ILE A 90 -14.28 4.29 1.22
CA ILE A 90 -15.25 3.19 1.31
C ILE A 90 -16.60 3.75 1.78
N ASP A 91 -17.61 3.60 0.94
CA ASP A 91 -19.01 3.84 1.24
C ASP A 91 -19.73 2.49 1.30
N SER A 92 -20.00 2.02 2.52
CA SER A 92 -20.65 0.73 2.77
C SER A 92 -22.14 0.72 2.42
N VAL A 93 -22.78 1.89 2.36
CA VAL A 93 -24.21 2.04 2.02
C VAL A 93 -24.38 1.93 0.50
N LEU A 94 -23.58 2.70 -0.25
CA LEU A 94 -23.61 2.69 -1.71
C LEU A 94 -22.79 1.56 -2.33
N LYS A 95 -22.07 0.79 -1.51
CA LYS A 95 -21.15 -0.29 -1.92
C LYS A 95 -20.11 0.21 -2.94
N LYS A 96 -19.52 1.36 -2.65
CA LYS A 96 -18.49 1.98 -3.49
C LYS A 96 -17.19 2.11 -2.73
N ALA A 97 -16.08 2.02 -3.44
CA ALA A 97 -14.75 2.32 -2.94
C ALA A 97 -13.91 2.83 -4.12
N ALA A 98 -12.80 3.47 -3.81
CA ALA A 98 -11.78 3.81 -4.80
C ALA A 98 -10.51 3.01 -4.51
N ILE A 99 -9.79 2.69 -5.57
CA ILE A 99 -8.51 1.98 -5.51
C ILE A 99 -7.41 2.96 -5.90
N GLY A 100 -6.42 3.10 -5.03
CA GLY A 100 -5.15 3.78 -5.31
C GLY A 100 -4.04 2.74 -5.47
N TYR A 101 -3.08 3.01 -6.36
CA TYR A 101 -1.86 2.20 -6.43
C TYR A 101 -0.69 3.03 -6.95
N ILE A 102 0.51 2.57 -6.61
CA ILE A 102 1.78 3.04 -7.17
C ILE A 102 2.69 1.83 -7.34
N ILE A 103 3.41 1.79 -8.45
CA ILE A 103 4.37 0.72 -8.77
C ILE A 103 5.71 1.37 -9.08
N ASN A 104 6.77 0.83 -8.48
CA ASN A 104 8.14 1.19 -8.79
C ASN A 104 8.46 0.78 -10.23
N LYS A 105 8.92 1.74 -11.02
CA LYS A 105 9.17 1.58 -12.46
C LYS A 105 10.33 0.63 -12.76
#